data_AF-E2BB96-F1
#
_entry.id   AF-E2BB96-F1
#
_cell.length_a   1.000
_cell.length_b   1.000
_cell.length_c   1.000
_cell.angle_alpha   90.00
_cell.angle_beta   90.00
_cell.angle_gamma   90.00
#
_symmetry.space_group_name_H-M   'P 1'
#
loop_
_entity.id
_entity.type
_entity.pdbx_description
1 polymer ?
#
loop_
_entity_poly.entity_id
_entity_poly.type
_entity_poly.pdbx_seq_one_letter_code
_entity_poly.pdbx_strand_id
1 'polypeptide(L)'
;GVCKFLQYCPLVYDALLVGNLPITCGFVGFEPIVCCPTNNENGKDITTERIMSKLTTSSTERINTQTLIFDNTRGSLARAKCAENAEVAFDLELSAAKAGPMKPMEDTMLSFIFVVGGKNAEPKEFPHMAAIGFENEKNEILWLCGGSLISDRVVLTAAHCTFNQNWGVAKWARVGDLNLAETNDDAMPQTIRIVERILHPDYKKPSQYHDIAIVKLETPITYTVWARPACLPVDLPDIGYGGAAVATGWGRLDWGKR
;
A
#
# COMPACT_ATOMS: atom_id res chain seq x y z
N GLY A 1 11.30 -12.51 -25.68
CA GLY A 1 11.56 -12.84 -24.26
C GLY A 1 10.77 -14.07 -23.86
N VAL A 2 11.17 -14.75 -22.79
CA VAL A 2 10.49 -15.93 -22.23
C VAL A 2 9.92 -15.58 -20.87
N CYS A 3 8.66 -15.92 -20.63
CA CYS A 3 7.97 -15.68 -19.38
C CYS A 3 8.50 -16.62 -18.29
N LYS A 4 9.06 -16.06 -17.21
CA LYS A 4 9.58 -16.79 -16.05
C LYS A 4 9.26 -16.04 -14.76
N PHE A 5 9.35 -16.69 -13.61
CA PHE A 5 9.28 -15.97 -12.33
C PHE A 5 10.41 -14.95 -12.21
N LEU A 6 10.14 -13.84 -11.53
CA LEU A 6 11.10 -12.75 -11.34
C LEU A 6 12.44 -13.22 -10.77
N GLN A 7 12.42 -14.19 -9.83
CA GLN A 7 13.62 -14.80 -9.25
C GLN A 7 14.52 -15.54 -10.26
N TYR A 8 13.95 -15.97 -11.39
CA TYR A 8 14.69 -16.63 -12.48
C TYR A 8 15.09 -15.65 -13.59
N CYS A 9 15.06 -14.36 -13.29
CA CYS A 9 15.24 -13.28 -14.26
C CYS A 9 16.16 -12.15 -13.72
N PRO A 10 17.46 -12.40 -13.47
CA PRO A 10 18.34 -11.45 -12.78
C PRO A 10 18.40 -10.07 -13.42
N LEU A 11 18.50 -9.98 -14.75
CA LEU A 11 18.53 -8.70 -15.47
C LEU A 11 17.26 -7.87 -15.26
N VAL A 12 16.12 -8.53 -15.17
CA VAL A 12 14.83 -7.87 -14.96
C VAL A 12 14.65 -7.51 -13.49
N TYR A 13 15.19 -8.32 -12.59
CA TYR A 13 15.29 -8.00 -11.16
C TYR A 13 16.17 -6.78 -10.92
N ASP A 14 17.36 -6.72 -11.49
CA ASP A 14 18.27 -5.56 -11.39
C ASP A 14 17.64 -4.31 -12.00
N ALA A 15 16.95 -4.45 -13.14
CA ALA A 15 16.20 -3.36 -13.75
C ALA A 15 15.06 -2.86 -12.83
N LEU A 16 14.38 -3.76 -12.12
CA LEU A 16 13.35 -3.41 -11.14
C LEU A 16 13.92 -2.63 -9.95
N LEU A 17 15.11 -3.00 -9.45
CA LEU A 17 15.78 -2.30 -8.35
C LEU A 17 16.11 -0.85 -8.70
N VAL A 18 16.43 -0.56 -9.96
CA VAL A 18 16.67 0.80 -10.45
C VAL A 18 15.39 1.50 -10.94
N GLY A 19 14.22 0.93 -10.65
CA GLY A 19 12.92 1.56 -10.89
C GLY A 19 12.29 1.30 -12.26
N ASN A 20 12.83 0.40 -13.08
CA ASN A 20 12.22 0.01 -14.36
C ASN A 20 11.21 -1.12 -14.14
N LEU A 21 9.93 -0.86 -14.45
CA LEU A 21 8.88 -1.87 -14.31
C LEU A 21 9.00 -2.97 -15.39
N PRO A 22 8.97 -4.26 -15.01
CA PRO A 22 9.05 -5.35 -15.95
C PRO A 22 7.73 -5.53 -16.71
N ILE A 23 7.82 -6.04 -17.93
CA ILE A 23 6.65 -6.53 -18.65
C ILE A 23 6.19 -7.82 -17.97
N THR A 24 5.00 -7.82 -17.38
CA THR A 24 4.42 -9.00 -16.72
C THR A 24 3.70 -9.89 -17.72
N CYS A 25 4.03 -11.17 -17.75
CA CYS A 25 3.32 -12.18 -18.53
C CYS A 25 2.11 -12.78 -17.78
N GLY A 26 2.12 -12.72 -16.45
CA GLY A 26 1.07 -13.32 -15.63
C GLY A 26 1.47 -13.41 -14.15
N PHE A 27 0.68 -14.12 -13.35
CA PHE A 27 1.01 -14.48 -11.97
C PHE A 27 0.66 -15.95 -11.71
N VAL A 28 1.39 -16.58 -10.79
CA VAL A 28 0.95 -17.82 -10.12
C VAL A 28 0.74 -17.48 -8.64
N GLY A 29 -0.51 -17.39 -8.20
CA GLY A 29 -0.83 -16.82 -6.89
C GLY A 29 -0.44 -15.34 -6.83
N PHE A 30 0.44 -14.99 -5.89
CA PHE A 30 1.00 -13.63 -5.75
C PHE A 30 2.36 -13.46 -6.45
N GLU A 31 2.92 -14.52 -7.04
CA GLU A 31 4.25 -14.46 -7.66
C GLU A 31 4.17 -13.96 -9.11
N PRO A 32 4.85 -12.85 -9.46
CA PRO A 32 4.85 -12.33 -10.82
C PRO A 32 5.66 -13.21 -11.77
N ILE A 33 5.04 -13.57 -12.89
CA ILE A 33 5.71 -14.09 -14.08
C ILE A 33 6.03 -12.89 -14.97
N VAL A 34 7.32 -12.64 -15.21
CA VAL A 34 7.84 -11.52 -16.01
C VAL A 34 8.46 -12.00 -17.32
N CYS A 35 8.44 -11.16 -18.34
CA CYS A 35 9.06 -11.43 -19.63
C CYS A 35 10.57 -11.22 -19.53
N CYS A 36 11.33 -12.31 -19.51
CA CYS A 36 12.80 -12.29 -19.47
C CYS A 36 13.38 -12.17 -20.88
N PRO A 37 14.40 -11.33 -21.12
CA PRO A 37 15.16 -11.37 -22.36
C PRO A 37 15.76 -12.77 -22.58
N THR A 38 15.74 -13.25 -23.82
CA THR A 38 16.43 -14.49 -24.21
C THR A 38 17.69 -14.13 -24.96
N ASN A 39 18.85 -14.59 -24.51
CA ASN A 39 20.18 -14.27 -25.08
C ASN A 39 20.42 -14.79 -26.51
N ASN A 40 19.40 -15.23 -27.24
CA ASN A 40 19.52 -15.72 -28.59
C ASN A 40 18.64 -14.92 -29.53
N GLU A 41 19.09 -13.73 -29.93
CA GLU A 41 19.06 -13.27 -31.34
C GLU A 41 20.26 -12.32 -31.57
N ASN A 42 21.21 -12.78 -32.39
CA ASN A 42 22.26 -11.99 -33.07
C ASN A 42 23.49 -11.49 -32.30
N GLY A 43 24.06 -12.28 -31.38
CA GLY A 43 25.53 -12.33 -31.16
C GLY A 43 26.28 -11.00 -31.08
N LYS A 44 25.65 -9.95 -30.54
CA LYS A 44 26.26 -8.63 -30.36
C LYS A 44 26.08 -8.25 -28.91
N ASP A 45 27.16 -8.42 -28.18
CA ASP A 45 27.31 -7.99 -26.80
C ASP A 45 27.00 -6.48 -26.74
N ILE A 46 25.86 -6.12 -26.13
CA ILE A 46 25.58 -4.73 -25.80
C ILE A 46 26.32 -4.47 -24.50
N THR A 47 27.63 -4.25 -24.62
CA THR A 47 28.48 -3.93 -23.50
C THR A 47 28.06 -2.61 -22.86
N THR A 48 28.20 -2.56 -21.54
CA THR A 48 27.95 -1.48 -20.58
C THR A 48 28.58 -0.13 -20.94
N GLU A 49 29.40 -0.05 -21.99
CA GLU A 49 30.12 1.14 -22.43
C GLU A 49 29.24 2.21 -23.08
N ARG A 50 28.09 1.84 -23.69
CA ARG A 50 27.24 2.84 -24.37
C ARG A 50 26.40 3.70 -23.41
N ILE A 51 26.30 3.30 -22.14
CA ILE A 51 25.55 4.01 -21.10
C ILE A 51 26.44 5.00 -20.35
N MET A 52 27.75 4.74 -20.22
CA MET A 52 28.68 5.59 -19.45
C MET A 52 29.08 6.91 -20.12
N SER A 53 28.86 7.09 -21.43
CA SER A 53 29.27 8.33 -22.14
C SER A 53 28.29 9.51 -21.97
N LYS A 54 27.17 9.34 -21.26
CA LYS A 54 26.14 10.40 -21.08
C LYS A 54 26.06 11.00 -19.68
N LEU A 55 26.92 10.59 -18.74
CA LEU A 55 26.77 10.95 -17.32
C LEU A 55 27.92 11.77 -16.70
N THR A 56 28.96 12.10 -17.46
CA THR A 56 30.05 12.98 -16.95
C THR A 56 29.77 14.44 -17.25
N THR A 57 28.80 15.04 -16.53
CA THR A 57 28.80 16.46 -16.14
C THR A 57 27.60 16.74 -15.24
N SER A 58 27.79 16.72 -13.93
CA SER A 58 27.58 17.92 -13.11
C SER A 58 27.91 17.60 -11.65
N SER A 59 28.74 18.47 -11.11
CA SER A 59 29.41 18.44 -9.83
C SER A 59 28.50 18.65 -8.62
N THR A 60 28.96 18.06 -7.51
CA THR A 60 28.63 18.33 -6.10
C THR A 60 28.46 19.81 -5.75
N GLU A 61 27.36 20.16 -5.10
CA GLU A 61 27.27 21.28 -4.15
C GLU A 61 26.41 20.93 -2.92
N ARG A 62 26.74 21.63 -1.83
CA ARG A 62 26.42 21.35 -0.42
C ARG A 62 24.93 21.58 -0.10
N ILE A 63 24.35 20.70 0.70
CA ILE A 63 22.97 20.78 1.15
C ILE A 63 22.84 21.89 2.20
N ASN A 64 22.17 22.97 1.82
CA ASN A 64 21.58 23.95 2.72
C ASN A 64 20.10 23.60 2.92
N THR A 65 19.62 23.68 4.15
CA THR A 65 18.24 23.41 4.57
C THR A 65 17.25 24.32 3.83
N GLN A 66 16.56 23.82 2.81
CA GLN A 66 15.29 24.39 2.31
C GLN A 66 14.60 23.45 1.30
N THR A 67 13.32 23.16 1.61
CA THR A 67 12.27 22.66 0.71
C THR A 67 12.55 21.29 0.08
N LEU A 68 11.79 20.26 0.47
CA LEU A 68 11.82 18.93 -0.19
C LEU A 68 11.63 19.12 -1.71
N ILE A 69 12.74 19.01 -2.45
CA ILE A 69 12.79 19.22 -3.88
C ILE A 69 11.94 18.12 -4.53
N PHE A 70 10.88 18.52 -5.25
CA PHE A 70 10.22 17.67 -6.24
C PHE A 70 11.19 17.41 -7.39
N ASP A 71 12.11 16.48 -7.17
CA ASP A 71 12.77 15.82 -8.27
C ASP A 71 11.72 14.92 -8.93
N ASN A 72 11.55 14.96 -10.25
CA ASN A 72 10.58 14.14 -10.99
C ASN A 72 10.93 12.63 -10.97
N THR A 73 11.83 12.23 -10.08
CA THR A 73 12.18 10.84 -9.82
C THR A 73 10.99 10.09 -9.24
N ARG A 74 10.87 8.83 -9.66
CA ARG A 74 9.83 7.91 -9.19
C ARG A 74 9.83 7.87 -7.65
N GLY A 75 8.65 8.04 -7.07
CA GLY A 75 8.46 7.96 -5.62
C GLY A 75 8.84 9.21 -4.82
N SER A 76 9.33 10.30 -5.45
CA SER A 76 9.69 11.53 -4.72
C SER A 76 8.50 12.11 -3.95
N LEU A 77 7.32 12.18 -4.58
CA LEU A 77 6.09 12.60 -3.92
C LEU A 77 5.71 11.69 -2.75
N ALA A 78 5.85 10.38 -2.92
CA ALA A 78 5.53 9.42 -1.87
C ALA A 78 6.51 9.51 -0.68
N ARG A 79 7.81 9.74 -0.94
CA ARG A 79 8.81 10.05 0.11
C ARG A 79 8.47 11.34 0.84
N ALA A 80 8.16 12.41 0.11
CA ALA A 80 7.81 13.69 0.69
C ALA A 80 6.55 13.59 1.57
N LYS A 81 5.51 12.91 1.07
CA LYS A 81 4.27 12.69 1.84
C LYS A 81 4.49 11.80 3.04
N CYS A 82 5.31 10.75 2.94
CA CYS A 82 5.68 9.92 4.09
C CYS A 82 6.36 10.76 5.19
N ALA A 83 7.31 11.63 4.82
CA ALA A 83 7.99 12.52 5.77
C ALA A 83 7.03 13.52 6.44
N GLU A 84 6.18 14.19 5.65
CA GLU A 84 5.13 15.10 6.16
C GLU A 84 4.19 14.40 7.15
N ASN A 85 3.75 13.19 6.81
CA ASN A 85 2.86 12.40 7.66
C ASN A 85 3.54 11.90 8.95
N ALA A 86 4.85 11.64 8.89
CA ALA A 86 5.63 11.24 10.06
C ALA A 86 5.78 12.39 11.07
N GLU A 87 6.00 13.62 10.62
CA GLU A 87 6.06 14.79 11.51
C GLU A 87 4.75 14.98 12.29
N VAL A 88 3.60 14.88 11.62
CA VAL A 88 2.29 14.95 12.31
C VAL A 88 2.11 13.81 13.30
N ALA A 89 2.61 12.61 12.99
CA ALA A 89 2.56 11.47 13.91
C ALA A 89 3.40 11.73 15.18
N PHE A 90 4.60 12.30 15.03
CA PHE A 90 5.48 12.65 16.15
C PHE A 90 4.93 13.78 17.01
N ASP A 91 4.34 14.83 16.42
CA ASP A 91 3.73 15.92 17.17
C ASP A 91 2.51 15.42 17.98
N LEU A 92 1.70 14.54 17.38
CA LEU A 92 0.60 13.89 18.09
C LEU A 92 1.10 12.96 19.19
N GLU A 93 2.20 12.22 18.98
CA GLU A 93 2.82 11.41 20.03
C GLU A 93 3.41 12.25 21.15
N LEU A 94 4.06 13.38 20.87
CA LEU A 94 4.57 14.30 21.89
C LEU A 94 3.40 14.91 22.71
N SER A 95 2.26 15.14 22.07
CA SER A 95 1.03 15.56 22.77
C SER A 95 0.39 14.43 23.61
N ALA A 96 0.55 13.17 23.20
CA ALA A 96 0.04 11.99 23.88
C ALA A 96 1.01 11.40 24.94
N ALA A 97 2.30 11.73 24.87
CA ALA A 97 3.38 11.24 25.74
C ALA A 97 3.33 11.76 27.20
N LYS A 98 2.17 12.24 27.65
CA LYS A 98 1.84 12.32 29.08
C LYS A 98 1.36 10.98 29.67
N ALA A 99 1.50 9.87 28.94
CA ALA A 99 1.33 8.50 29.44
C ALA A 99 2.58 7.65 29.13
N GLY A 100 3.00 6.82 30.10
CA GLY A 100 4.33 6.21 30.24
C GLY A 100 4.77 5.15 29.22
N PRO A 101 5.92 4.48 29.46
CA PRO A 101 6.71 3.83 28.42
C PRO A 101 6.17 2.43 28.04
N MET A 102 6.10 2.16 26.73
CA MET A 102 5.86 0.84 26.15
C MET A 102 7.13 -0.04 26.22
N LYS A 103 6.96 -1.33 26.54
CA LYS A 103 8.01 -2.36 26.54
C LYS A 103 8.02 -3.16 25.23
N PRO A 104 9.17 -3.70 24.80
CA PRO A 104 9.27 -4.53 23.60
C PRO A 104 8.78 -5.95 23.88
N MET A 105 8.08 -6.56 22.92
CA MET A 105 7.57 -7.94 23.03
C MET A 105 8.31 -8.86 22.05
N GLU A 106 8.76 -9.99 22.59
CA GLU A 106 9.69 -10.96 22.02
C GLU A 106 8.98 -11.99 21.11
N ASP A 107 9.77 -12.55 20.20
CA ASP A 107 9.43 -13.34 19.01
C ASP A 107 9.07 -14.81 19.30
N THR A 108 8.15 -15.41 18.53
CA THR A 108 8.25 -16.84 18.16
C THR A 108 7.49 -17.16 16.87
N MET A 109 8.22 -17.79 15.96
CA MET A 109 7.93 -18.15 14.57
C MET A 109 7.26 -19.52 14.40
N LEU A 110 6.23 -19.64 13.53
CA LEU A 110 6.02 -20.83 12.67
C LEU A 110 5.07 -20.55 11.47
N SER A 111 5.55 -20.88 10.27
CA SER A 111 4.95 -20.84 8.91
C SER A 111 3.83 -21.91 8.71
N PHE A 112 2.81 -21.85 7.83
CA PHE A 112 2.54 -21.25 6.50
C PHE A 112 1.01 -21.03 6.27
N ILE A 113 0.64 -19.96 5.53
CA ILE A 113 -0.51 -19.74 4.60
C ILE A 113 -1.96 -19.53 5.15
N PHE A 114 -2.58 -18.42 4.69
CA PHE A 114 -3.84 -17.74 5.10
C PHE A 114 -3.77 -17.13 6.51
N VAL A 115 -4.38 -15.95 6.72
CA VAL A 115 -4.42 -15.26 8.03
C VAL A 115 -5.30 -16.08 8.99
N VAL A 116 -4.75 -17.19 9.47
CA VAL A 116 -5.34 -18.09 10.45
C VAL A 116 -4.45 -17.99 11.68
N GLY A 117 -5.06 -17.76 12.85
CA GLY A 117 -4.31 -17.45 14.08
C GLY A 117 -3.92 -15.97 14.23
N GLY A 118 -4.61 -15.06 13.53
CA GLY A 118 -4.50 -13.63 13.81
C GLY A 118 -4.90 -13.32 15.26
N LYS A 119 -4.26 -12.31 15.85
CA LYS A 119 -4.66 -11.73 17.13
C LYS A 119 -5.50 -10.47 16.90
N ASN A 120 -6.32 -10.11 17.87
CA ASN A 120 -6.95 -8.80 17.85
C ASN A 120 -5.86 -7.72 17.84
N ALA A 121 -6.04 -6.72 16.98
CA ALA A 121 -5.17 -5.55 16.99
C ALA A 121 -5.45 -4.73 18.25
N GLU A 122 -4.41 -4.07 18.76
CA GLU A 122 -4.57 -3.08 19.82
C GLU A 122 -5.16 -1.78 19.24
N PRO A 123 -5.86 -0.98 20.06
CA PRO A 123 -6.25 0.36 19.66
C PRO A 123 -5.06 1.16 19.14
N LYS A 124 -5.24 1.86 18.02
CA LYS A 124 -4.22 2.72 17.36
C LYS A 124 -3.04 1.98 16.73
N GLU A 125 -3.02 0.64 16.70
CA GLU A 125 -1.90 -0.14 16.14
C GLU A 125 -1.74 0.07 14.62
N PHE A 126 -2.86 0.12 13.89
CA PHE A 126 -2.88 0.28 12.42
C PHE A 126 -3.73 1.47 11.99
N PRO A 127 -3.28 2.71 12.24
CA PRO A 127 -4.10 3.92 12.07
C PRO A 127 -4.39 4.26 10.59
N HIS A 128 -3.75 3.56 9.66
CA HIS A 128 -4.00 3.68 8.22
C HIS A 128 -5.06 2.72 7.72
N MET A 129 -5.53 1.76 8.54
CA MET A 129 -6.54 0.80 8.12
C MET A 129 -7.86 1.52 7.81
N ALA A 130 -8.39 1.26 6.62
CA ALA A 130 -9.65 1.81 6.16
C ALA A 130 -10.65 0.70 5.83
N ALA A 131 -11.92 0.88 6.21
CA ALA A 131 -13.02 0.07 5.74
C ALA A 131 -13.74 0.76 4.57
N ILE A 132 -14.04 0.01 3.52
CA ILE A 132 -14.77 0.47 2.34
C ILE A 132 -16.21 -0.06 2.39
N GLY A 133 -17.15 0.87 2.40
CA GLY A 133 -18.56 0.65 2.66
C GLY A 133 -19.46 0.85 1.44
N PHE A 134 -20.45 -0.02 1.33
CA PHE A 134 -21.53 0.05 0.35
C PHE A 134 -22.84 0.36 1.06
N GLU A 135 -23.76 1.03 0.39
CA GLU A 135 -25.04 1.39 0.99
C GLU A 135 -26.13 0.50 0.42
N ASN A 136 -26.93 -0.13 1.29
CA ASN A 136 -28.09 -0.90 0.88
C ASN A 136 -29.33 -0.01 0.66
N GLU A 137 -30.44 -0.61 0.23
CA GLU A 137 -31.72 0.10 0.00
C GLU A 137 -32.31 0.76 1.27
N LYS A 138 -31.85 0.35 2.45
CA LYS A 138 -32.27 0.89 3.76
C LYS A 138 -31.30 1.94 4.32
N ASN A 139 -30.32 2.39 3.52
CA ASN A 139 -29.25 3.29 3.93
C ASN A 139 -28.33 2.74 5.05
N GLU A 140 -28.26 1.42 5.19
CA GLU A 140 -27.29 0.78 6.08
C GLU A 140 -25.97 0.59 5.33
N ILE A 141 -24.86 0.82 6.03
CA ILE A 141 -23.52 0.69 5.46
C ILE A 141 -23.00 -0.73 5.69
N LEU A 142 -22.67 -1.40 4.59
CA LEU A 142 -22.04 -2.72 4.57
C LEU A 142 -20.54 -2.56 4.29
N TRP A 143 -19.72 -2.85 5.30
CA TRP A 143 -18.25 -2.84 5.18
C TRP A 143 -17.77 -4.15 4.56
N LEU A 144 -17.52 -4.14 3.25
CA LEU A 144 -17.22 -5.37 2.49
C LEU A 144 -15.78 -5.45 2.02
N CYS A 145 -15.02 -4.36 2.13
CA CYS A 145 -13.65 -4.28 1.65
C CYS A 145 -12.78 -3.48 2.61
N GLY A 146 -11.47 -3.71 2.51
CA GLY A 146 -10.45 -2.91 3.17
C GLY A 146 -9.82 -1.87 2.24
N GLY A 147 -9.00 -1.03 2.83
CA GLY A 147 -8.12 -0.08 2.14
C GLY A 147 -7.08 0.47 3.12
N SER A 148 -6.22 1.33 2.59
CA SER A 148 -5.19 2.02 3.36
C SER A 148 -5.27 3.52 3.10
N LEU A 149 -5.39 4.30 4.16
CA LEU A 149 -5.26 5.75 4.08
C LEU A 149 -3.84 6.09 3.63
N ILE A 150 -3.68 6.88 2.57
CA ILE A 150 -2.36 7.29 2.04
C ILE A 150 -2.19 8.82 2.01
N SER A 151 -3.27 9.56 2.26
CA SER A 151 -3.30 10.99 2.55
C SER A 151 -4.60 11.33 3.29
N ASP A 152 -4.84 12.59 3.62
CA ASP A 152 -6.05 13.06 4.30
C ASP A 152 -7.33 12.86 3.47
N ARG A 153 -7.20 12.78 2.14
CA ARG A 153 -8.33 12.67 1.20
C ARG A 153 -8.29 11.45 0.31
N VAL A 154 -7.28 10.59 0.43
CA VAL A 154 -7.09 9.46 -0.49
C VAL A 154 -6.89 8.17 0.28
N VAL A 155 -7.71 7.17 -0.06
CA VAL A 155 -7.59 5.78 0.38
C VAL A 155 -7.21 4.92 -0.82
N LEU A 156 -6.16 4.12 -0.66
CA LEU A 156 -5.76 3.08 -1.59
C LEU A 156 -6.58 1.81 -1.31
N THR A 157 -7.10 1.17 -2.35
CA THR A 157 -7.87 -0.07 -2.23
C THR A 157 -7.73 -0.91 -3.50
N ALA A 158 -8.38 -2.06 -3.56
CA ALA A 158 -8.45 -2.87 -4.76
C ALA A 158 -9.47 -2.29 -5.76
N ALA A 159 -9.21 -2.44 -7.05
CA ALA A 159 -10.16 -1.98 -8.08
C ALA A 159 -11.50 -2.72 -7.99
N HIS A 160 -11.50 -4.01 -7.63
CA HIS A 160 -12.73 -4.77 -7.43
C HIS A 160 -13.56 -4.26 -6.24
N CYS A 161 -12.95 -3.57 -5.27
CA CYS A 161 -13.65 -2.99 -4.13
C CYS A 161 -14.41 -1.70 -4.46
N THR A 162 -14.30 -1.18 -5.69
CA THR A 162 -14.99 0.06 -6.08
C THR A 162 -16.45 -0.17 -6.49
N PHE A 163 -16.82 -1.41 -6.86
CA PHE A 163 -18.16 -1.78 -7.29
C PHE A 163 -18.52 -3.21 -6.92
N ASN A 164 -19.65 -3.37 -6.23
CA ASN A 164 -20.26 -4.64 -5.90
C ASN A 164 -21.54 -4.85 -6.74
N GLN A 165 -21.77 -6.06 -7.23
CA GLN A 165 -22.92 -6.36 -8.09
C GLN A 165 -24.27 -6.21 -7.39
N ASN A 166 -24.33 -6.48 -6.07
CA ASN A 166 -25.58 -6.43 -5.29
C ASN A 166 -25.80 -5.05 -4.66
N TRP A 167 -24.71 -4.32 -4.34
CA TRP A 167 -24.76 -3.09 -3.55
C TRP A 167 -24.29 -1.84 -4.29
N GLY A 168 -23.97 -1.97 -5.59
CA GLY A 168 -23.54 -0.87 -6.44
C GLY A 168 -22.14 -0.37 -6.08
N VAL A 169 -21.95 0.94 -6.19
CA VAL A 169 -20.64 1.58 -6.01
C VAL A 169 -20.28 1.79 -4.53
N ALA A 170 -18.99 1.70 -4.19
CA ALA A 170 -18.49 1.94 -2.82
C ALA A 170 -18.68 3.40 -2.39
N LYS A 171 -19.63 3.68 -1.49
CA LYS A 171 -20.03 5.05 -1.13
C LYS A 171 -19.31 5.64 0.07
N TRP A 172 -18.75 4.80 0.95
CA TRP A 172 -18.23 5.22 2.24
C TRP A 172 -16.81 4.71 2.47
N ALA A 173 -15.99 5.50 3.12
CA ALA A 173 -14.74 5.06 3.72
C ALA A 173 -14.78 5.37 5.22
N ARG A 174 -14.30 4.44 6.04
CA ARG A 174 -14.14 4.66 7.48
C ARG A 174 -12.72 4.36 7.91
N VAL A 175 -12.13 5.25 8.71
CA VAL A 175 -10.78 5.10 9.28
C VAL A 175 -10.81 5.36 10.78
N GLY A 176 -9.81 4.85 11.51
CA GLY A 176 -9.73 5.01 12.97
C GLY A 176 -10.76 4.22 13.76
N ASP A 177 -11.26 3.13 13.17
CA ASP A 177 -12.17 2.18 13.81
C ASP A 177 -11.40 0.93 14.28
N LEU A 178 -11.89 0.26 15.31
CA LEU A 178 -11.34 -1.00 15.81
C LEU A 178 -12.39 -2.12 15.69
N ASN A 179 -13.64 -1.86 16.05
CA ASN A 179 -14.79 -2.75 15.87
C ASN A 179 -15.88 -2.10 15.02
N LEU A 180 -16.06 -2.57 13.79
CA LEU A 180 -17.06 -2.03 12.86
C LEU A 180 -18.52 -2.16 13.33
N ALA A 181 -18.80 -2.97 14.35
CA ALA A 181 -20.14 -3.20 14.90
C ALA A 181 -20.43 -2.43 16.20
N GLU A 182 -19.41 -1.96 16.90
CA GLU A 182 -19.52 -1.34 18.23
C GLU A 182 -18.74 -0.01 18.25
N THR A 183 -18.87 0.79 19.32
CA THR A 183 -18.19 2.09 19.42
C THR A 183 -17.56 2.34 20.79
N ASN A 184 -17.48 1.31 21.63
CA ASN A 184 -17.02 1.36 23.02
C ASN A 184 -15.68 0.65 23.21
N ASP A 185 -14.73 0.91 22.31
CA ASP A 185 -13.52 0.11 22.09
C ASP A 185 -12.23 0.93 21.90
N ASP A 186 -12.16 2.15 22.48
CA ASP A 186 -11.02 3.07 22.32
C ASP A 186 -10.69 3.34 20.84
N ALA A 187 -11.73 3.51 20.02
CA ALA A 187 -11.66 3.96 18.64
C ALA A 187 -12.24 5.38 18.48
N MET A 188 -11.81 6.09 17.43
CA MET A 188 -12.43 7.37 17.05
C MET A 188 -12.72 7.37 15.54
N PRO A 189 -13.78 6.67 15.11
CA PRO A 189 -14.04 6.43 13.70
C PRO A 189 -14.44 7.72 12.96
N GLN A 190 -13.85 7.91 11.77
CA GLN A 190 -14.24 8.97 10.85
C GLN A 190 -14.83 8.33 9.60
N THR A 191 -16.15 8.48 9.39
CA THR A 191 -16.86 7.95 8.22
C THR A 191 -17.11 9.05 7.21
N ILE A 192 -16.48 8.97 6.04
CA ILE A 192 -16.53 10.00 5.01
C ILE A 192 -17.06 9.41 3.70
N ARG A 193 -17.82 10.22 2.96
CA ARG A 193 -18.33 9.85 1.63
C ARG A 193 -17.20 9.80 0.61
N ILE A 194 -17.26 8.81 -0.28
CA ILE A 194 -16.38 8.69 -1.44
C ILE A 194 -17.01 9.47 -2.61
N VAL A 195 -16.24 10.39 -3.18
CA VAL A 195 -16.66 11.23 -4.32
C VAL A 195 -16.11 10.77 -5.65
N GLU A 196 -14.97 10.08 -5.67
CA GLU A 196 -14.31 9.64 -6.89
C GLU A 196 -13.65 8.27 -6.68
N ARG A 197 -13.74 7.39 -7.67
CA ARG A 197 -13.11 6.06 -7.68
C ARG A 197 -12.27 5.97 -8.96
N ILE A 198 -10.95 5.98 -8.81
CA ILE A 198 -10.01 5.97 -9.93
C ILE A 198 -9.37 4.58 -9.95
N LEU A 199 -9.79 3.78 -10.92
CA LEU A 199 -9.24 2.44 -11.13
C LEU A 199 -7.96 2.55 -11.96
N HIS A 200 -7.08 1.57 -11.82
CA HIS A 200 -5.96 1.44 -12.74
C HIS A 200 -6.48 1.36 -14.19
N PRO A 201 -5.91 2.11 -15.16
CA PRO A 201 -6.39 2.14 -16.54
C PRO A 201 -6.46 0.76 -17.22
N ASP A 202 -5.52 -0.12 -16.86
CA ASP A 202 -5.43 -1.48 -17.40
C ASP A 202 -6.22 -2.53 -16.60
N TYR A 203 -6.94 -2.15 -15.54
CA TYR A 203 -7.79 -3.08 -14.80
C TYR A 203 -8.93 -3.60 -15.68
N LYS A 204 -8.98 -4.93 -15.86
CA LYS A 204 -10.02 -5.60 -16.65
C LYS A 204 -10.55 -6.84 -15.94
N LYS A 205 -11.87 -6.87 -15.72
CA LYS A 205 -12.59 -8.10 -15.32
C LYS A 205 -12.60 -9.10 -16.48
N PRO A 206 -12.55 -10.43 -16.23
CA PRO A 206 -12.52 -11.11 -14.93
C PRO A 206 -11.11 -11.36 -14.39
N SER A 207 -10.07 -11.02 -15.15
CA SER A 207 -8.69 -11.45 -14.90
C SER A 207 -8.06 -10.89 -13.61
N GLN A 208 -8.65 -9.82 -13.03
CA GLN A 208 -8.17 -9.13 -11.82
C GLN A 208 -6.68 -8.70 -11.88
N TYR A 209 -6.11 -8.55 -13.07
CA TYR A 209 -4.83 -7.86 -13.23
C TYR A 209 -4.99 -6.37 -12.96
N HIS A 210 -3.94 -5.75 -12.42
CA HIS A 210 -3.93 -4.35 -12.04
C HIS A 210 -5.09 -4.00 -11.08
N ASP A 211 -5.37 -4.89 -10.13
CA ASP A 211 -6.45 -4.74 -9.15
C ASP A 211 -6.10 -3.74 -8.04
N ILE A 212 -5.93 -2.49 -8.47
CA ILE A 212 -5.57 -1.35 -7.64
C ILE A 212 -6.41 -0.15 -8.04
N ALA A 213 -6.92 0.56 -7.05
CA ALA A 213 -7.66 1.79 -7.22
C ALA A 213 -7.37 2.75 -6.07
N ILE A 214 -7.54 4.03 -6.34
CA ILE A 214 -7.61 5.05 -5.30
C ILE A 214 -9.03 5.61 -5.25
N VAL A 215 -9.50 5.91 -4.04
CA VAL A 215 -10.77 6.60 -3.83
C VAL A 215 -10.51 7.95 -3.18
N LYS A 216 -11.20 8.99 -3.67
CA LYS A 216 -11.14 10.34 -3.09
C LYS A 216 -12.31 10.56 -2.14
N LEU A 217 -12.00 11.12 -0.98
CA LEU A 217 -12.94 11.46 0.08
C LEU A 217 -13.51 12.86 -0.14
N GLU A 218 -14.79 13.06 0.22
CA GLU A 218 -15.47 14.35 0.14
C GLU A 218 -14.79 15.42 0.99
N THR A 219 -14.50 15.08 2.24
CA THR A 219 -13.84 15.94 3.23
C THR A 219 -12.51 15.31 3.65
N PRO A 220 -11.52 16.12 4.05
CA PRO A 220 -10.27 15.60 4.57
C PRO A 220 -10.52 14.92 5.93
N ILE A 221 -9.84 13.80 6.16
CA ILE A 221 -9.72 13.15 7.46
C ILE A 221 -8.90 14.05 8.37
N THR A 222 -9.35 14.18 9.61
CA THR A 222 -8.55 14.81 10.67
C THR A 222 -7.54 13.79 11.17
N TYR A 223 -6.25 14.10 11.07
CA TYR A 223 -5.20 13.23 11.59
C TYR A 223 -5.22 13.19 13.12
N THR A 224 -5.17 11.98 13.66
CA THR A 224 -5.26 11.71 15.10
C THR A 224 -4.38 10.51 15.43
N VAL A 225 -4.35 10.05 16.69
CA VAL A 225 -3.66 8.78 17.02
C VAL A 225 -4.38 7.56 16.41
N TRP A 226 -5.67 7.67 16.06
CA TRP A 226 -6.46 6.59 15.46
C TRP A 226 -6.44 6.58 13.93
N ALA A 227 -6.24 7.74 13.30
CA ALA A 227 -6.31 7.88 11.84
C ALA A 227 -5.07 8.61 11.31
N ARG A 228 -4.19 7.88 10.63
CA ARG A 228 -2.95 8.40 10.02
C ARG A 228 -2.63 7.65 8.74
N PRO A 229 -2.12 8.31 7.70
CA PRO A 229 -1.80 7.65 6.44
C PRO A 229 -0.55 6.76 6.53
N ALA A 230 -0.53 5.68 5.73
CA ALA A 230 0.63 4.83 5.51
C ALA A 230 1.61 5.46 4.50
N CYS A 231 2.87 5.09 4.61
CA CYS A 231 3.87 5.37 3.60
C CYS A 231 3.76 4.37 2.44
N LEU A 232 3.96 4.86 1.22
CA LEU A 232 4.03 3.99 0.04
C LEU A 232 5.45 3.43 -0.13
N PRO A 233 5.59 2.15 -0.50
CA PRO A 233 6.91 1.56 -0.74
C PRO A 233 7.46 2.05 -2.07
N VAL A 234 8.51 2.85 -1.99
CA VAL A 234 9.16 3.51 -3.14
C VAL A 234 10.55 2.98 -3.43
N ASP A 235 11.19 2.38 -2.43
CA ASP A 235 12.54 1.82 -2.51
C ASP A 235 12.40 0.29 -2.49
N LEU A 236 12.85 -0.36 -3.57
CA LEU A 236 12.72 -1.81 -3.75
C LEU A 236 14.07 -2.51 -3.52
N PRO A 237 14.07 -3.75 -2.99
CA PRO A 237 12.90 -4.57 -2.66
C PRO A 237 12.32 -4.21 -1.27
N ASP A 238 11.01 -4.04 -1.21
CA ASP A 238 10.31 -3.93 0.08
C ASP A 238 9.98 -5.34 0.59
N ILE A 239 10.83 -5.84 1.47
CA ILE A 239 10.71 -7.18 2.08
C ILE A 239 10.06 -7.14 3.46
N GLY A 240 9.62 -5.95 3.91
CA GLY A 240 9.14 -5.76 5.27
C GLY A 240 10.22 -5.92 6.35
N TYR A 241 9.83 -5.73 7.61
CA TYR A 241 10.74 -5.93 8.73
C TYR A 241 10.98 -7.43 8.96
N GLY A 242 12.24 -7.85 9.03
CA GLY A 242 12.60 -9.26 9.22
C GLY A 242 12.20 -10.19 8.07
N GLY A 243 11.88 -9.65 6.88
CA GLY A 243 11.42 -10.46 5.75
C GLY A 243 9.95 -10.87 5.84
N ALA A 244 9.16 -10.26 6.73
CA ALA A 244 7.75 -10.55 6.94
C ALA A 244 6.88 -9.29 6.75
N ALA A 245 5.64 -9.51 6.31
CA ALA A 245 4.61 -8.49 6.20
C ALA A 245 3.46 -8.77 7.17
N VAL A 246 2.80 -7.72 7.63
CA VAL A 246 1.62 -7.80 8.50
C VAL A 246 0.37 -7.54 7.64
N ALA A 247 -0.61 -8.42 7.74
CA ALA A 247 -1.93 -8.25 7.13
C ALA A 247 -2.96 -7.92 8.20
N THR A 248 -3.78 -6.90 7.97
CA THR A 248 -4.74 -6.37 8.94
C THR A 248 -6.12 -6.22 8.32
N GLY A 249 -7.16 -6.39 9.12
CA GLY A 249 -8.55 -6.13 8.71
C GLY A 249 -9.57 -6.87 9.56
N TRP A 250 -10.84 -6.75 9.17
CA TRP A 250 -11.98 -7.35 9.87
C TRP A 250 -12.48 -8.65 9.21
N GLY A 251 -11.60 -9.33 8.47
CA GLY A 251 -11.90 -10.62 7.85
C GLY A 251 -12.03 -11.73 8.90
N ARG A 252 -12.82 -12.77 8.61
CA ARG A 252 -12.94 -13.94 9.51
C ARG A 252 -11.58 -14.63 9.64
N LEU A 253 -11.18 -14.93 10.87
CA LEU A 253 -9.93 -15.63 11.22
C LEU A 253 -10.04 -17.17 11.10
N ASP A 254 -11.26 -17.68 10.89
CA ASP A 254 -11.57 -19.12 10.87
C ASP A 254 -12.12 -19.62 9.52
N TRP A 255 -11.84 -20.88 9.21
CA TRP A 255 -12.47 -21.65 8.12
C TRP A 255 -13.92 -22.03 8.48
N GLY A 256 -14.83 -21.05 8.51
CA GLY A 256 -16.21 -21.24 9.00
C GLY A 256 -17.29 -20.76 8.04
N LYS A 257 -17.65 -21.66 7.10
CA LYS A 257 -18.89 -21.86 6.30
C LYS A 257 -19.69 -20.65 5.77
N ARG A 258 -20.04 -20.76 4.47
CA ARG A 258 -20.93 -19.90 3.68
C ARG A 258 -22.21 -19.51 4.42
#